data_AF-A0A9W4JZD5-F1
#
_entry.id   AF-A0A9W4JZD5-F1
#
_cell.length_a   1.000
_cell.length_b   1.000
_cell.length_c   1.000
_cell.angle_alpha   90.00
_cell.angle_beta   90.00
_cell.angle_gamma   90.00
#
_symmetry.space_group_name_H-M   'P 1'
#
loop_
_entity.id
_entity.type
_entity.pdbx_description
1 polymer ?
#
loop_
_entity_poly.entity_id
_entity_poly.type
_entity_poly.pdbx_seq_one_letter_code
_entity_poly.pdbx_strand_id
1 'polypeptide(L)'
;MCLGVYFSADYPHGDHISVNAGLHSLFWDYAFQLPEEQREEFFGYARLCRENLETALVDLPLHLPATPNTILALTLGAFHFIELSKPCMSWTFSSNASQLCQTLGYHRKISMKSDSQETVQYKSFLFWGVYFLDKCLSLRLGRASTIPDSDITLPRPSAGKPNDAPVMAYYPLWTESARLQGRIYDMLYSPCSLAQPNHVRYDQVQHLVSELQALKKETQDVNNRWIKTAKQISGEGLMDFFAVSDDVLHLSLLTLVYRAAPPSKEASTTFSSNCIKTAQATLQRHHDCMEVISKTDNIYFPKYIHWTLLFAPFSPFIVIFCHVIETQDQSYLSHLHDFVESIQSAPTVSEAAARMHRLFLVLYNVALHFVEFRTSQQPGQTPAFAEMDGYLAALGLAAPVSDDVHQPVLQSLNTDSGHDFMAHDYHQREEPTMEIGNEAELDGWFSSNRAIMGLLQDSDLNILDEDWRC
;
A
#
# COMPACT_ATOMS: atom_id res chain seq x y z
N MET A 1 20.83 -2.66 25.60
CA MET A 1 21.07 -2.75 24.14
C MET A 1 22.07 -1.70 23.67
N CYS A 2 21.78 -0.39 23.74
CA CYS A 2 22.70 0.66 23.24
C CYS A 2 24.12 0.58 23.83
N LEU A 3 24.25 0.35 25.15
CA LEU A 3 25.56 0.16 25.78
C LEU A 3 26.33 -1.04 25.19
N GLY A 4 25.64 -2.11 24.83
CA GLY A 4 26.27 -3.28 24.21
C GLY A 4 26.75 -2.98 22.78
N VAL A 5 25.93 -2.31 21.98
CA VAL A 5 26.29 -1.99 20.58
C VAL A 5 27.42 -0.98 20.48
N TYR A 6 27.42 0.08 21.30
CA TYR A 6 28.41 1.16 21.18
C TYR A 6 29.68 0.97 22.01
N PHE A 7 29.68 0.07 23.00
CA PHE A 7 30.82 -0.09 23.93
C PHE A 7 31.33 -1.53 24.05
N SER A 8 30.77 -2.50 23.31
CA SER A 8 31.30 -3.87 23.19
C SER A 8 31.95 -4.07 21.82
N ALA A 9 33.04 -4.83 21.76
CA ALA A 9 33.64 -5.25 20.49
C ALA A 9 32.80 -6.33 19.78
N ASP A 10 32.11 -7.17 20.56
CA ASP A 10 31.20 -8.20 20.07
C ASP A 10 29.77 -7.86 20.48
N TYR A 11 28.88 -7.69 19.49
CA TYR A 11 27.45 -7.50 19.71
C TYR A 11 26.64 -8.32 18.69
N PRO A 12 25.43 -8.79 19.05
CA PRO A 12 24.56 -9.47 18.10
C PRO A 12 24.14 -8.52 16.96
N HIS A 13 24.18 -8.99 15.70
CA HIS A 13 23.75 -8.19 14.54
C HIS A 13 22.32 -7.62 14.70
N GLY A 14 21.40 -8.41 15.28
CA GLY A 14 20.03 -7.95 15.54
C GLY A 14 19.94 -6.78 16.52
N ASP A 15 20.85 -6.70 17.50
CA ASP A 15 20.90 -5.59 18.44
C ASP A 15 21.38 -4.30 17.74
N HIS A 16 22.34 -4.41 16.82
CA HIS A 16 22.85 -3.28 16.05
C HIS A 16 21.76 -2.65 15.17
N ILE A 17 20.98 -3.49 14.48
CA ILE A 17 19.80 -3.05 13.69
C ILE A 17 18.77 -2.39 14.61
N SER A 18 18.40 -3.06 15.71
CA SER A 18 17.35 -2.58 16.59
C SER A 18 17.70 -1.24 17.25
N VAL A 19 18.96 -1.07 17.67
CA VAL A 19 19.46 0.16 18.27
C VAL A 19 19.46 1.30 17.26
N ASN A 20 20.01 1.11 16.05
CA ASN A 20 20.05 2.18 15.07
C ASN A 20 18.66 2.54 14.52
N ALA A 21 17.77 1.56 14.31
CA ALA A 21 16.39 1.85 13.91
C ALA A 21 15.64 2.64 15.00
N GLY A 22 15.78 2.23 16.27
CA GLY A 22 15.17 2.93 17.40
C GLY A 22 15.71 4.34 17.58
N LEU A 23 17.04 4.51 17.55
CA LEU A 23 17.69 5.82 17.69
C LEU A 23 17.39 6.74 16.50
N HIS A 24 17.33 6.21 15.28
CA HIS A 24 16.90 6.96 14.10
C HIS A 24 15.54 7.61 14.34
N SER A 25 14.53 6.79 14.71
CA SER A 25 13.17 7.30 14.99
C SER A 25 13.17 8.30 16.14
N LEU A 26 13.87 8.01 17.23
CA LEU A 26 13.91 8.87 18.41
C LEU A 26 14.55 10.23 18.11
N PHE A 27 15.69 10.26 17.43
CA PHE A 27 16.35 11.51 17.08
C PHE A 27 15.55 12.32 16.08
N TRP A 28 14.91 11.66 15.11
CA TRP A 28 14.04 12.32 14.13
C TRP A 28 12.83 12.96 14.79
N ASP A 29 12.09 12.21 15.62
CA ASP A 29 10.90 12.73 16.31
C ASP A 29 11.25 13.81 17.34
N TYR A 30 12.38 13.65 18.04
CA TYR A 30 12.85 14.63 19.02
C TYR A 30 13.30 15.94 18.36
N ALA A 31 13.91 15.89 17.18
CA ALA A 31 14.34 17.09 16.45
C ALA A 31 13.17 18.07 16.21
N PHE A 32 11.96 17.57 15.94
CA PHE A 32 10.79 18.44 15.74
C PHE A 32 10.31 19.15 17.01
N GLN A 33 10.71 18.68 18.20
CA GLN A 33 10.39 19.32 19.48
C GLN A 33 11.42 20.40 19.87
N LEU A 34 12.54 20.48 19.15
CA LEU A 34 13.63 21.41 19.43
C LEU A 34 13.51 22.73 18.65
N PRO A 35 14.13 23.83 19.14
CA PRO A 35 14.34 25.05 18.38
C PRO A 35 15.13 24.77 17.09
N GLU A 36 14.86 25.54 16.03
CA GLU A 36 15.41 25.36 14.68
C GLU A 36 16.94 25.20 14.67
N GLU A 37 17.64 26.00 15.48
CA GLU A 37 19.11 26.01 15.61
C GLU A 37 19.70 24.65 16.03
N GLN A 38 18.94 23.84 16.79
CA GLN A 38 19.40 22.53 17.30
C GLN A 38 18.88 21.36 16.45
N ARG A 39 17.91 21.59 15.55
CA ARG A 39 17.28 20.50 14.77
C ARG A 39 18.29 19.80 13.86
N GLU A 40 19.15 20.57 13.20
CA GLU A 40 20.09 20.03 12.22
C GLU A 40 21.09 19.05 12.84
N GLU A 41 21.50 19.29 14.10
CA GLU A 41 22.37 18.37 14.83
C GLU A 41 21.67 17.00 15.05
N PHE A 42 20.43 17.01 15.53
CA PHE A 42 19.65 15.80 15.77
C PHE A 42 19.24 15.10 14.48
N PHE A 43 18.95 15.85 13.41
CA PHE A 43 18.80 15.27 12.06
C PHE A 43 20.11 14.66 11.55
N GLY A 44 21.26 15.21 11.92
CA GLY A 44 22.58 14.60 11.71
C GLY A 44 22.68 13.24 12.40
N TYR A 45 22.34 13.14 13.69
CA TYR A 45 22.33 11.87 14.43
C TYR A 45 21.34 10.86 13.85
N ALA A 46 20.15 11.31 13.46
CA ALA A 46 19.15 10.45 12.82
C ALA A 46 19.67 9.89 11.48
N ARG A 47 20.33 10.71 10.66
CA ARG A 47 20.95 10.26 9.39
C ARG A 47 22.06 9.24 9.62
N LEU A 48 22.94 9.48 10.58
CA LEU A 48 23.99 8.53 10.95
C LEU A 48 23.40 7.17 11.39
N CYS A 49 22.37 7.19 12.23
CA CYS A 49 21.68 5.97 12.64
C CYS A 49 21.04 5.25 11.45
N ARG A 50 20.46 6.00 10.49
CA ARG A 50 19.92 5.42 9.26
C ARG A 50 20.99 4.74 8.41
N GLU A 51 22.13 5.39 8.20
CA GLU A 51 23.24 4.82 7.41
C GLU A 51 23.78 3.52 8.05
N ASN A 52 23.93 3.51 9.37
CA ASN A 52 24.32 2.31 10.11
C ASN A 52 23.27 1.20 10.01
N LEU A 53 21.98 1.55 10.09
CA LEU A 53 20.87 0.62 9.91
C LEU A 53 20.91 -0.01 8.52
N GLU A 54 21.00 0.80 7.47
CA GLU A 54 21.03 0.35 6.07
C GLU A 54 22.21 -0.59 5.83
N THR A 55 23.40 -0.24 6.34
CA THR A 55 24.59 -1.11 6.29
C THR A 55 24.33 -2.45 6.97
N ALA A 56 23.78 -2.43 8.20
CA ALA A 56 23.51 -3.65 8.96
C ALA A 56 22.41 -4.52 8.33
N LEU A 57 21.45 -3.93 7.61
CA LEU A 57 20.40 -4.67 6.89
C LEU A 57 20.95 -5.38 5.65
N VAL A 58 21.93 -4.77 4.96
CA VAL A 58 22.62 -5.39 3.80
C VAL A 58 23.46 -6.60 4.23
N ASP A 59 24.13 -6.49 5.38
CA ASP A 59 25.02 -7.54 5.90
C ASP A 59 24.30 -8.65 6.67
N LEU A 60 22.96 -8.69 6.62
CA LEU A 60 22.18 -9.65 7.40
C LEU A 60 22.36 -11.07 6.84
N PRO A 61 22.80 -12.05 7.66
CA PRO A 61 23.04 -13.41 7.17
C PRO A 61 21.73 -14.10 6.80
N LEU A 62 21.79 -15.00 5.81
CA LEU A 62 20.63 -15.77 5.35
C LEU A 62 20.03 -16.66 6.45
N HIS A 63 20.87 -17.20 7.34
CA HIS A 63 20.47 -18.07 8.44
C HIS A 63 20.51 -17.30 9.75
N LEU A 64 19.36 -16.77 10.15
CA LEU A 64 19.22 -16.05 11.41
C LEU A 64 18.74 -16.97 12.54
N PRO A 65 19.28 -16.82 13.75
CA PRO A 65 18.81 -17.60 14.89
C PRO A 65 17.39 -17.16 15.27
N ALA A 66 16.55 -18.13 15.67
CA ALA A 66 15.21 -17.85 16.16
C ALA A 66 15.29 -17.22 17.57
N THR A 67 15.35 -15.90 17.64
CA THR A 67 15.40 -15.15 18.91
C THR A 67 14.45 -13.94 18.86
N PRO A 68 13.98 -13.43 20.02
CA PRO A 68 13.20 -12.19 20.06
C PRO A 68 13.92 -11.00 19.41
N ASN A 69 15.24 -10.87 19.62
CA ASN A 69 16.03 -9.75 19.08
C ASN A 69 16.12 -9.82 17.56
N THR A 70 16.26 -11.02 17.00
CA THR A 70 16.23 -11.23 15.55
C THR A 70 14.86 -10.87 14.96
N ILE A 71 13.77 -11.29 15.60
CA ILE A 71 12.42 -10.93 15.18
C ILE A 71 12.23 -9.42 15.20
N LEU A 72 12.65 -8.76 16.29
CA LEU A 72 12.59 -7.30 16.40
C LEU A 72 13.40 -6.61 15.29
N ALA A 73 14.63 -7.05 15.05
CA ALA A 73 15.49 -6.51 14.00
C ALA A 73 14.87 -6.64 12.60
N LEU A 74 14.36 -7.83 12.27
CA LEU A 74 13.68 -8.06 10.99
C LEU A 74 12.41 -7.21 10.86
N THR A 75 11.64 -7.10 11.94
CA THR A 75 10.44 -6.26 11.98
C THR A 75 10.80 -4.80 11.72
N LEU A 76 11.79 -4.25 12.43
CA LEU A 76 12.25 -2.87 12.26
C LEU A 76 12.83 -2.63 10.85
N GLY A 77 13.56 -3.59 10.29
CA GLY A 77 13.99 -3.55 8.90
C GLY A 77 12.82 -3.49 7.93
N ALA A 78 11.76 -4.27 8.17
CA ALA A 78 10.56 -4.23 7.35
C ALA A 78 9.82 -2.88 7.44
N PHE A 79 9.74 -2.27 8.63
CA PHE A 79 9.23 -0.91 8.81
C PHE A 79 10.05 0.11 8.03
N HIS A 80 11.38 0.05 8.13
CA HIS A 80 12.29 0.93 7.42
C HIS A 80 12.13 0.82 5.88
N PHE A 81 12.00 -0.40 5.34
CA PHE A 81 11.76 -0.58 3.91
C PHE A 81 10.40 -0.04 3.43
N ILE A 82 9.39 0.08 4.30
CA ILE A 82 8.14 0.77 3.94
C ILE A 82 8.39 2.27 3.77
N GLU A 83 9.17 2.88 4.66
CA GLU A 83 9.53 4.30 4.59
C GLU A 83 10.47 4.62 3.42
N LEU A 84 11.23 3.63 2.94
CA LEU A 84 11.97 3.73 1.68
C LEU A 84 11.11 3.42 0.44
N SER A 85 9.81 3.13 0.63
CA SER A 85 8.90 2.72 -0.44
C SER A 85 9.34 1.45 -1.19
N LYS A 86 9.96 0.50 -0.50
CA LYS A 86 10.43 -0.80 -1.01
C LYS A 86 9.60 -1.96 -0.43
N PRO A 87 8.32 -2.12 -0.82
CA PRO A 87 7.42 -3.09 -0.19
C PRO A 87 7.84 -4.55 -0.39
N CYS A 88 8.53 -4.90 -1.48
CA CYS A 88 9.06 -6.25 -1.70
C CYS A 88 10.16 -6.61 -0.69
N MET A 89 11.07 -5.67 -0.41
CA MET A 89 12.08 -5.86 0.64
C MET A 89 11.43 -5.95 2.02
N SER A 90 10.46 -5.07 2.30
CA SER A 90 9.67 -5.13 3.53
C SER A 90 8.99 -6.50 3.71
N TRP A 91 8.42 -7.05 2.65
CA TRP A 91 7.80 -8.37 2.66
C TRP A 91 8.80 -9.50 2.93
N THR A 92 9.99 -9.47 2.35
CA THR A 92 11.04 -10.47 2.63
C THR A 92 11.40 -10.49 4.12
N PHE A 93 11.62 -9.30 4.70
CA PHE A 93 11.95 -9.17 6.12
C PHE A 93 10.79 -9.58 7.03
N SER A 94 9.57 -9.15 6.71
CA SER A 94 8.35 -9.54 7.45
C SER A 94 8.09 -11.05 7.39
N SER A 95 8.29 -11.68 6.22
CA SER A 95 8.12 -13.13 6.04
C SER A 95 9.14 -13.93 6.85
N ASN A 96 10.39 -13.48 6.89
CA ASN A 96 11.40 -14.10 7.75
C ASN A 96 11.05 -13.94 9.23
N ALA A 97 10.59 -12.74 9.64
CA ALA A 97 10.14 -12.50 11.01
C ALA A 97 8.95 -13.39 11.38
N SER A 98 8.00 -13.59 10.45
CA SER A 98 6.83 -14.45 10.67
C SER A 98 7.22 -15.90 10.85
N GLN A 99 8.17 -16.41 10.06
CA GLN A 99 8.71 -17.75 10.21
C GLN A 99 9.37 -17.95 11.57
N LEU A 100 10.16 -16.98 12.05
CA LEU A 100 10.79 -17.05 13.37
C LEU A 100 9.76 -16.97 14.51
N CYS A 101 8.74 -16.11 14.40
CA CYS A 101 7.60 -16.06 15.31
C CYS A 101 6.86 -17.41 15.39
N GLN A 102 6.68 -18.07 14.24
CA GLN A 102 6.05 -19.40 14.18
C GLN A 102 6.93 -20.49 14.79
N THR A 103 8.23 -20.46 14.49
CA THR A 103 9.24 -21.38 15.04
C THR A 103 9.30 -21.31 16.57
N LEU A 104 9.23 -20.11 17.14
CA LEU A 104 9.20 -19.89 18.59
C LEU A 104 7.79 -20.05 19.20
N GLY A 105 6.77 -20.31 18.39
CA GLY A 105 5.40 -20.53 18.85
C GLY A 105 4.67 -19.28 19.33
N TYR A 106 5.08 -18.06 18.94
CA TYR A 106 4.51 -16.81 19.47
C TYR A 106 3.04 -16.60 19.08
N HIS A 107 2.60 -17.20 17.98
CA HIS A 107 1.20 -17.22 17.54
C HIS A 107 0.28 -18.06 18.44
N ARG A 108 0.83 -18.86 19.38
CA ARG A 108 0.04 -19.76 20.23
C ARG A 108 0.15 -19.39 21.71
N LYS A 109 -0.98 -19.19 22.37
CA LYS A 109 -1.03 -18.87 23.81
C LYS A 109 -0.34 -19.93 24.69
N ILE A 110 -0.40 -21.20 24.28
CA ILE A 110 0.17 -22.31 25.06
C ILE A 110 1.70 -22.26 25.17
N SER A 111 2.40 -21.69 24.19
CA SER A 111 3.87 -21.60 24.19
C SER A 111 4.39 -20.67 25.29
N MET A 112 3.54 -19.77 25.80
CA MET A 112 3.89 -18.76 26.80
C MET A 112 3.31 -19.07 28.19
N LYS A 113 2.79 -20.28 28.42
CA LYS A 113 2.09 -20.62 29.68
C LYS A 113 2.97 -20.48 30.93
N SER A 114 4.28 -20.70 30.79
CA SER A 114 5.27 -20.62 31.86
C SER A 114 6.04 -19.30 31.88
N ASP A 115 5.78 -18.39 30.96
CA ASP A 115 6.50 -17.13 30.85
C ASP A 115 6.03 -16.11 31.90
N SER A 116 6.91 -15.17 32.25
CA SER A 116 6.51 -14.01 33.05
C SER A 116 5.53 -13.12 32.25
N GLN A 117 4.70 -12.36 32.94
CA GLN A 117 3.73 -11.45 32.30
C GLN A 117 4.41 -10.46 31.33
N GLU A 118 5.58 -9.94 31.70
CA GLU A 118 6.38 -9.04 30.86
C GLU A 118 6.87 -9.74 29.58
N THR A 119 7.34 -10.98 29.71
CA THR A 119 7.76 -11.78 28.55
C THR A 119 6.60 -12.08 27.63
N VAL A 120 5.42 -12.42 28.17
CA VAL A 120 4.19 -12.63 27.39
C VAL A 120 3.83 -11.36 26.62
N GLN A 121 3.86 -10.20 27.27
CA GLN A 121 3.55 -8.91 26.64
C GLN A 121 4.52 -8.61 25.49
N TYR A 122 5.82 -8.78 25.71
CA TYR A 122 6.82 -8.52 24.68
C TYR A 122 6.71 -9.48 23.49
N LYS A 123 6.57 -10.79 23.72
CA LYS A 123 6.37 -11.78 22.65
C LYS A 123 5.08 -11.51 21.87
N SER A 124 4.02 -11.13 22.57
CA SER A 124 2.74 -10.77 21.93
C SER A 124 2.87 -9.53 21.06
N PHE A 125 3.56 -8.49 21.54
CA PHE A 125 3.84 -7.27 20.78
C PHE A 125 4.65 -7.56 19.51
N LEU A 126 5.69 -8.39 19.61
CA LEU A 126 6.46 -8.80 18.43
C LEU A 126 5.59 -9.54 17.41
N PHE A 127 4.82 -10.54 17.87
CA PHE A 127 3.96 -11.31 16.97
C PHE A 127 2.92 -10.44 16.26
N TRP A 128 2.21 -9.59 17.01
CA TRP A 128 1.16 -8.75 16.43
C TRP A 128 1.73 -7.64 15.53
N GLY A 129 2.96 -7.16 15.79
CA GLY A 129 3.66 -6.24 14.88
C GLY A 129 4.02 -6.89 13.54
N VAL A 130 4.53 -8.13 13.58
CA VAL A 130 4.79 -8.92 12.37
C VAL A 130 3.51 -9.26 11.63
N TYR A 131 2.46 -9.65 12.35
CA TYR A 131 1.13 -9.92 11.79
C TYR A 131 0.57 -8.70 11.06
N PHE A 132 0.67 -7.51 11.66
CA PHE A 132 0.24 -6.26 11.04
C PHE A 132 0.91 -6.06 9.67
N LEU A 133 2.25 -6.15 9.62
CA LEU A 133 2.99 -5.99 8.36
C LEU A 133 2.63 -7.05 7.33
N ASP A 134 2.58 -8.33 7.73
CA ASP A 134 2.28 -9.45 6.84
C ASP A 134 0.91 -9.29 6.15
N LYS A 135 -0.14 -8.95 6.90
CA LYS A 135 -1.49 -8.79 6.30
C LYS A 135 -1.60 -7.55 5.40
N CYS A 136 -1.00 -6.43 5.79
CA CYS A 136 -1.00 -5.22 4.96
C CYS A 136 -0.22 -5.45 3.65
N LEU A 137 0.96 -6.07 3.73
CA LEU A 137 1.79 -6.38 2.56
C LEU A 137 1.15 -7.45 1.67
N SER A 138 0.41 -8.41 2.24
CA SER A 138 -0.38 -9.39 1.48
C SER A 138 -1.35 -8.68 0.52
N LEU A 139 -2.14 -7.73 1.02
CA LEU A 139 -3.04 -6.93 0.19
C LEU A 139 -2.28 -6.05 -0.81
N ARG A 140 -1.26 -5.32 -0.34
CA ARG A 140 -0.50 -4.37 -1.17
C ARG A 140 0.21 -5.04 -2.35
N LEU A 141 0.79 -6.22 -2.13
CA LEU A 141 1.57 -6.95 -3.13
C LEU A 141 0.74 -7.98 -3.91
N GLY A 142 -0.52 -8.20 -3.53
CA GLY A 142 -1.38 -9.20 -4.13
C GLY A 142 -0.90 -10.64 -3.90
N ARG A 143 -0.40 -10.93 -2.70
CA ARG A 143 0.16 -12.25 -2.31
C ARG A 143 -0.53 -12.78 -1.07
N ALA A 144 -0.55 -14.10 -0.92
CA ALA A 144 -1.06 -14.73 0.31
C ALA A 144 -0.22 -14.33 1.53
N SER A 145 -0.91 -14.15 2.66
CA SER A 145 -0.31 -13.95 3.98
C SER A 145 0.50 -15.17 4.41
N THR A 146 1.65 -14.94 5.06
CA THR A 146 2.49 -16.02 5.62
C THR A 146 2.00 -16.52 6.98
N ILE A 147 0.99 -15.87 7.55
CA ILE A 147 0.40 -16.19 8.85
C ILE A 147 -1.09 -16.53 8.68
N PRO A 148 -1.46 -17.81 8.62
CA PRO A 148 -2.86 -18.22 8.58
C PRO A 148 -3.59 -17.87 9.87
N ASP A 149 -4.76 -17.22 9.77
CA ASP A 149 -5.55 -16.84 10.95
C ASP A 149 -6.06 -18.06 11.75
N SER A 150 -6.23 -19.21 11.09
CA SER A 150 -6.64 -20.48 11.70
C SER A 150 -5.67 -21.01 12.75
N ASP A 151 -4.41 -20.61 12.67
CA ASP A 151 -3.34 -21.17 13.49
C ASP A 151 -3.08 -20.32 14.75
N ILE A 152 -3.72 -19.14 14.83
CA ILE A 152 -3.52 -18.18 15.90
C ILE A 152 -4.43 -18.53 17.08
N THR A 153 -3.81 -18.81 18.24
CA THR A 153 -4.54 -18.93 19.52
C THR A 153 -4.15 -17.84 20.52
N LEU A 154 -3.21 -16.98 20.15
CA LEU A 154 -2.85 -15.80 20.94
C LEU A 154 -4.05 -14.81 20.94
N PRO A 155 -4.45 -14.27 22.10
CA PRO A 155 -5.51 -13.26 22.15
C PRO A 155 -5.14 -12.01 21.35
N ARG A 156 -6.15 -11.40 20.72
CA ARG A 156 -6.01 -10.09 20.07
C ARG A 156 -5.51 -9.04 21.09
N PRO A 157 -4.69 -8.06 20.68
CA PRO A 157 -4.31 -6.96 21.56
C PRO A 157 -5.56 -6.25 22.08
N SER A 158 -5.55 -5.88 23.36
CA SER A 158 -6.58 -5.03 23.94
C SER A 158 -5.99 -3.65 24.18
N ALA A 159 -6.81 -2.60 24.08
CA ALA A 159 -6.38 -1.27 24.51
C ALA A 159 -5.90 -1.33 25.97
N GLY A 160 -4.69 -0.81 26.23
CA GLY A 160 -4.08 -0.76 27.56
C GLY A 160 -4.80 0.21 28.49
N LYS A 161 -4.12 0.83 29.46
CA LYS A 161 -4.67 1.99 30.18
C LYS A 161 -4.30 3.29 29.46
N PRO A 162 -5.10 4.38 29.58
CA PRO A 162 -4.83 5.69 28.95
C PRO A 162 -3.44 6.29 29.17
N ASN A 163 -2.79 5.89 30.26
CA ASN A 163 -1.52 6.47 30.67
C ASN A 163 -0.28 5.73 30.18
N ASP A 164 -0.40 4.55 29.55
CA ASP A 164 0.77 3.68 29.33
C ASP A 164 1.53 3.99 28.02
N ALA A 165 0.89 4.61 27.03
CA ALA A 165 1.47 5.26 25.84
C ALA A 165 0.30 5.55 24.88
N PRO A 166 -0.06 6.81 24.58
CA PRO A 166 -1.28 7.09 23.82
C PRO A 166 -1.33 6.48 22.41
N VAL A 167 -0.19 6.43 21.71
CA VAL A 167 -0.08 5.78 20.38
C VAL A 167 -0.38 4.28 20.47
N MET A 168 -0.03 3.62 21.58
CA MET A 168 -0.31 2.20 21.79
C MET A 168 -1.80 1.91 21.97
N ALA A 169 -2.66 2.92 22.12
CA ALA A 169 -4.11 2.76 22.09
C ALA A 169 -4.64 2.41 20.69
N TYR A 170 -3.93 2.79 19.61
CA TYR A 170 -4.29 2.44 18.23
C TYR A 170 -3.81 1.05 17.83
N TYR A 171 -2.85 0.49 18.56
CA TYR A 171 -2.26 -0.80 18.21
C TYR A 171 -3.28 -1.96 18.05
N PRO A 172 -4.31 -2.11 18.90
CA PRO A 172 -5.41 -3.05 18.67
C PRO A 172 -6.18 -2.76 17.38
N LEU A 173 -6.49 -1.49 17.11
CA LEU A 173 -7.26 -1.07 15.94
C LEU A 173 -6.49 -1.32 14.65
N TRP A 174 -5.19 -1.02 14.63
CA TRP A 174 -4.30 -1.34 13.51
C TRP A 174 -4.20 -2.84 13.27
N THR A 175 -4.17 -3.64 14.34
CA THR A 175 -4.17 -5.10 14.23
C THR A 175 -5.45 -5.63 13.58
N GLU A 176 -6.62 -5.10 13.96
CA GLU A 176 -7.90 -5.46 13.35
C GLU A 176 -8.04 -4.94 11.92
N SER A 177 -7.57 -3.72 11.64
CA SER A 177 -7.52 -3.18 10.27
C SER A 177 -6.64 -4.04 9.37
N ALA A 178 -5.47 -4.45 9.84
CA ALA A 178 -4.58 -5.37 9.11
C ALA A 178 -5.25 -6.73 8.87
N ARG A 179 -5.94 -7.30 9.86
CA ARG A 179 -6.75 -8.52 9.67
C ARG A 179 -7.74 -8.36 8.53
N LEU A 180 -8.48 -7.26 8.49
CA LEU A 180 -9.42 -6.99 7.39
C LEU A 180 -8.72 -6.83 6.05
N GLN A 181 -7.55 -6.19 5.99
CA GLN A 181 -6.77 -6.11 4.75
C GLN A 181 -6.38 -7.49 4.20
N GLY A 182 -5.90 -8.39 5.06
CA GLY A 182 -5.63 -9.78 4.66
C GLY A 182 -6.88 -10.49 4.14
N ARG A 183 -8.02 -10.31 4.81
CA ARG A 183 -9.29 -10.86 4.35
C ARG A 183 -9.79 -10.26 3.03
N ILE A 184 -9.58 -8.96 2.81
CA ILE A 184 -9.90 -8.30 1.53
C ILE A 184 -9.13 -9.01 0.43
N TYR A 185 -7.83 -9.27 0.63
CA TYR A 185 -7.05 -10.03 -0.34
C TYR A 185 -7.63 -11.44 -0.55
N ASP A 186 -7.74 -12.24 0.52
CA ASP A 186 -8.13 -13.65 0.42
C ASP A 186 -9.53 -13.82 -0.20
N MET A 187 -10.48 -12.97 0.18
CA MET A 187 -11.89 -13.09 -0.21
C MET A 187 -12.25 -12.37 -1.50
N LEU A 188 -11.49 -11.37 -1.96
CA LEU A 188 -11.88 -10.55 -3.13
C LEU A 188 -10.81 -10.49 -4.23
N TYR A 189 -9.52 -10.64 -3.90
CA TYR A 189 -8.42 -10.38 -4.83
C TYR A 189 -7.47 -11.57 -5.03
N SER A 190 -7.64 -12.68 -4.32
CA SER A 190 -6.92 -13.92 -4.57
C SER A 190 -7.39 -14.58 -5.88
N PRO A 191 -6.54 -15.38 -6.56
CA PRO A 191 -6.95 -16.10 -7.78
C PRO A 191 -8.22 -16.94 -7.57
N CYS A 192 -8.30 -17.62 -6.42
CA CYS A 192 -9.45 -18.45 -6.07
C CYS A 192 -10.72 -17.62 -5.83
N SER A 193 -10.60 -16.42 -5.23
CA SER A 193 -11.76 -15.53 -5.04
C SER A 193 -12.24 -14.89 -6.33
N LEU A 194 -11.32 -14.55 -7.24
CA LEU A 194 -11.68 -13.95 -8.53
C LEU A 194 -12.46 -14.94 -9.40
N ALA A 195 -12.11 -16.23 -9.34
CA ALA A 195 -12.79 -17.31 -10.04
C ALA A 195 -14.17 -17.68 -9.44
N GLN A 196 -14.58 -17.08 -8.32
CA GLN A 196 -15.88 -17.37 -7.72
C GLN A 196 -17.04 -16.78 -8.53
N PRO A 197 -18.23 -17.42 -8.50
CA PRO A 197 -19.43 -16.87 -9.12
C PRO A 197 -19.80 -15.47 -8.59
N ASN A 198 -20.39 -14.63 -9.44
CA ASN A 198 -20.78 -13.26 -9.09
C ASN A 198 -21.59 -13.13 -7.79
N HIS A 199 -22.54 -14.05 -7.54
CA HIS A 199 -23.34 -13.99 -6.30
C HIS A 199 -22.48 -14.19 -5.03
N VAL A 200 -21.52 -15.12 -5.07
CA VAL A 200 -20.58 -15.34 -3.95
C VAL A 200 -19.71 -14.10 -3.74
N ARG A 201 -19.18 -13.54 -4.83
CA ARG A 201 -18.37 -12.31 -4.77
C ARG A 201 -19.16 -11.13 -4.21
N TYR A 202 -20.41 -10.98 -4.60
CA TYR A 202 -21.30 -9.95 -4.06
C TYR A 202 -21.51 -10.13 -2.55
N ASP A 203 -21.81 -11.35 -2.09
CA ASP A 203 -22.00 -11.63 -0.66
C ASP A 203 -20.73 -11.36 0.15
N GLN A 204 -19.56 -11.72 -0.39
CA GLN A 204 -18.25 -11.44 0.23
C GLN A 204 -18.01 -9.93 0.36
N VAL A 205 -18.35 -9.14 -0.65
CA VAL A 205 -18.29 -7.67 -0.59
C VAL A 205 -19.18 -7.15 0.54
N GLN A 206 -20.45 -7.56 0.61
CA GLN A 206 -21.36 -7.10 1.67
C GLN A 206 -20.88 -7.49 3.08
N HIS A 207 -20.30 -8.68 3.22
CA HIS A 207 -19.71 -9.14 4.47
C HIS A 207 -18.55 -8.24 4.91
N LEU A 208 -17.60 -7.96 4.02
CA LEU A 208 -16.44 -7.12 4.31
C LEU A 208 -16.81 -5.65 4.54
N VAL A 209 -17.80 -5.12 3.82
CA VAL A 209 -18.38 -3.79 4.09
C VAL A 209 -18.89 -3.71 5.53
N SER A 210 -19.65 -4.72 5.97
CA SER A 210 -20.21 -4.77 7.31
C SER A 210 -19.13 -4.82 8.39
N GLU A 211 -18.07 -5.60 8.18
CA GLU A 211 -16.93 -5.66 9.11
C GLU A 211 -16.14 -4.36 9.18
N LEU A 212 -15.87 -3.72 8.03
CA LEU A 212 -15.22 -2.41 8.00
C LEU A 212 -16.07 -1.38 8.75
N GLN A 213 -17.37 -1.30 8.49
CA GLN A 213 -18.26 -0.38 9.20
C GLN A 213 -18.28 -0.63 10.72
N ALA A 214 -18.24 -1.89 11.15
CA ALA A 214 -18.14 -2.25 12.57
C ALA A 214 -16.82 -1.77 13.18
N LEU A 215 -15.69 -2.01 12.52
CA LEU A 215 -14.38 -1.54 12.96
C LEU A 215 -14.30 0.00 13.01
N LYS A 216 -14.94 0.68 12.06
CA LYS A 216 -15.02 2.15 12.03
C LYS A 216 -15.72 2.69 13.27
N LYS A 217 -16.84 2.06 13.66
CA LYS A 217 -17.58 2.43 14.86
C LYS A 217 -16.73 2.18 16.13
N GLU A 218 -16.06 1.04 16.21
CA GLU A 218 -15.15 0.76 17.33
C GLU A 218 -14.01 1.77 17.42
N THR A 219 -13.41 2.13 16.28
CA THR A 219 -12.36 3.16 16.18
C THR A 219 -12.87 4.51 16.66
N GLN A 220 -14.10 4.90 16.31
CA GLN A 220 -14.72 6.13 16.80
C GLN A 220 -14.95 6.09 18.32
N ASP A 221 -15.42 4.97 18.85
CA ASP A 221 -15.61 4.81 20.30
C ASP A 221 -14.29 4.88 21.07
N VAL A 222 -13.23 4.29 20.53
CA VAL A 222 -11.87 4.43 21.06
C VAL A 222 -11.46 5.90 20.96
N ASN A 223 -11.44 6.52 19.78
CA ASN A 223 -11.07 7.92 19.64
C ASN A 223 -11.81 8.81 20.64
N ASN A 224 -13.14 8.67 20.80
CA ASN A 224 -13.91 9.44 21.77
C ASN A 224 -13.48 9.24 23.23
N ARG A 225 -13.11 8.01 23.63
CA ARG A 225 -12.63 7.70 24.98
C ARG A 225 -11.22 8.22 25.24
N TRP A 226 -10.35 8.16 24.23
CA TRP A 226 -8.92 8.36 24.39
C TRP A 226 -8.44 9.73 23.95
N ILE A 227 -9.16 10.45 23.08
CA ILE A 227 -8.72 11.72 22.48
C ILE A 227 -8.34 12.77 23.53
N LYS A 228 -9.07 12.86 24.66
CA LYS A 228 -8.75 13.86 25.69
C LYS A 228 -7.41 13.56 26.38
N THR A 229 -7.20 12.33 26.84
CA THR A 229 -5.97 11.92 27.53
C THR A 229 -4.80 11.83 26.56
N ALA A 230 -5.05 11.33 25.35
CA ALA A 230 -4.03 11.16 24.32
C ALA A 230 -3.54 12.51 23.77
N LYS A 231 -4.43 13.49 23.54
CA LYS A 231 -4.04 14.85 23.17
C LYS A 231 -3.20 15.53 24.25
N GLN A 232 -3.51 15.29 25.53
CA GLN A 232 -2.75 15.85 26.65
C GLN A 232 -1.33 15.26 26.77
N ILE A 233 -1.14 13.98 26.43
CA ILE A 233 0.15 13.29 26.60
C ILE A 233 1.01 13.36 25.32
N SER A 234 0.40 13.21 24.14
CA SER A 234 1.11 13.08 22.85
C SER A 234 0.99 14.30 21.93
N GLY A 235 0.27 15.34 22.38
CA GLY A 235 0.01 16.54 21.58
C GLY A 235 -1.18 16.40 20.66
N GLU A 236 -1.89 17.52 20.44
CA GLU A 236 -3.11 17.55 19.64
C GLU A 236 -2.89 17.17 18.17
N GLY A 237 -1.81 17.70 17.57
CA GLY A 237 -1.50 17.45 16.15
C GLY A 237 -1.23 15.99 15.79
N LEU A 238 -0.49 15.24 16.62
CA LEU A 238 -0.18 13.83 16.34
C LEU A 238 -1.44 12.96 16.39
N MET A 239 -2.30 13.22 17.38
CA MET A 239 -3.51 12.46 17.60
C MET A 239 -4.56 12.74 16.52
N ASP A 240 -4.72 14.01 16.14
CA ASP A 240 -5.59 14.38 15.03
C ASP A 240 -5.07 13.80 13.71
N PHE A 241 -3.75 13.78 13.50
CA PHE A 241 -3.14 13.14 12.33
C PHE A 241 -3.48 11.65 12.26
N PHE A 242 -3.25 10.87 13.33
CA PHE A 242 -3.58 9.45 13.33
C PHE A 242 -5.07 9.20 13.11
N ALA A 243 -5.94 9.94 13.80
CA ALA A 243 -7.39 9.77 13.67
C ALA A 243 -7.88 10.05 12.24
N VAL A 244 -7.38 11.10 11.59
CA VAL A 244 -7.83 11.47 10.24
C VAL A 244 -7.17 10.60 9.17
N SER A 245 -5.88 10.26 9.31
CA SER A 245 -5.18 9.37 8.36
C SER A 245 -5.71 7.93 8.39
N ASP A 246 -6.05 7.39 9.56
CA ASP A 246 -6.71 6.09 9.69
C ASP A 246 -8.09 6.11 9.01
N ASP A 247 -8.81 7.24 9.08
CA ASP A 247 -10.09 7.41 8.40
C ASP A 247 -9.94 7.42 6.87
N VAL A 248 -8.87 8.05 6.34
CA VAL A 248 -8.54 7.98 4.91
C VAL A 248 -8.26 6.54 4.49
N LEU A 249 -7.40 5.84 5.24
CA LEU A 249 -7.08 4.43 4.94
C LEU A 249 -8.33 3.56 4.99
N HIS A 250 -9.18 3.75 5.99
CA HIS A 250 -10.45 3.04 6.13
C HIS A 250 -11.36 3.23 4.91
N LEU A 251 -11.59 4.46 4.49
CA LEU A 251 -12.44 4.77 3.34
C LEU A 251 -11.81 4.28 2.02
N SER A 252 -10.48 4.30 1.92
CA SER A 252 -9.74 3.72 0.80
C SER A 252 -9.96 2.21 0.70
N LEU A 253 -9.85 1.48 1.82
CA LEU A 253 -10.15 0.04 1.88
C LEU A 253 -11.61 -0.25 1.58
N LEU A 254 -12.55 0.56 2.07
CA LEU A 254 -13.97 0.40 1.77
C LEU A 254 -14.27 0.64 0.28
N THR A 255 -13.59 1.61 -0.33
CA THR A 255 -13.66 1.84 -1.79
C THR A 255 -13.13 0.62 -2.55
N LEU A 256 -11.99 0.06 -2.12
CA LEU A 256 -11.42 -1.16 -2.70
C LEU A 256 -12.37 -2.36 -2.58
N VAL A 257 -13.10 -2.47 -1.46
CA VAL A 257 -14.11 -3.53 -1.27
C VAL A 257 -15.30 -3.33 -2.20
N TYR A 258 -15.89 -2.13 -2.27
CA TYR A 258 -17.01 -1.86 -3.17
C TYR A 258 -16.64 -2.01 -4.64
N ARG A 259 -15.39 -1.68 -5.00
CA ARG A 259 -14.84 -1.86 -6.35
C ARG A 259 -14.84 -3.32 -6.79
N ALA A 260 -14.69 -4.26 -5.87
CA ALA A 260 -14.67 -5.69 -6.20
C ALA A 260 -16.06 -6.28 -6.49
N ALA A 261 -17.13 -5.51 -6.29
CA ALA A 261 -18.49 -5.95 -6.57
C ALA A 261 -18.64 -6.27 -8.07
N PRO A 262 -19.32 -7.38 -8.42
CA PRO A 262 -19.58 -7.71 -9.81
C PRO A 262 -20.49 -6.65 -10.46
N PRO A 263 -20.39 -6.44 -11.79
CA PRO A 263 -21.26 -5.52 -12.50
C PRO A 263 -22.73 -5.94 -12.34
N SER A 264 -23.60 -5.00 -11.99
CA SER A 264 -25.04 -5.24 -12.02
C SER A 264 -25.57 -5.04 -13.43
N LYS A 265 -26.39 -5.97 -13.94
CA LYS A 265 -26.99 -5.92 -15.28
C LYS A 265 -27.86 -4.67 -15.54
N GLU A 266 -28.26 -3.98 -14.48
CA GLU A 266 -29.14 -2.81 -14.50
C GLU A 266 -28.39 -1.48 -14.31
N ALA A 267 -27.08 -1.50 -14.02
CA ALA A 267 -26.32 -0.27 -13.82
C ALA A 267 -25.89 0.34 -15.15
N SER A 268 -26.03 1.66 -15.25
CA SER A 268 -25.51 2.48 -16.34
C SER A 268 -24.02 2.80 -16.21
N THR A 269 -23.40 2.43 -15.08
CA THR A 269 -22.00 2.73 -14.77
C THR A 269 -21.26 1.49 -14.28
N THR A 270 -19.96 1.44 -14.55
CA THR A 270 -19.06 0.35 -14.18
C THR A 270 -19.01 0.14 -12.67
N PHE A 271 -19.01 1.24 -11.91
CA PHE A 271 -18.98 1.21 -10.44
C PHE A 271 -20.35 1.50 -9.84
N SER A 272 -20.63 0.86 -8.70
CA SER A 272 -21.85 1.12 -7.94
C SER A 272 -21.85 2.55 -7.34
N SER A 273 -23.04 3.08 -7.09
CA SER A 273 -23.20 4.38 -6.41
C SER A 273 -22.47 4.43 -5.06
N ASN A 274 -22.45 3.32 -4.30
CA ASN A 274 -21.73 3.24 -3.04
C ASN A 274 -20.21 3.31 -3.23
N CYS A 275 -19.68 2.69 -4.29
CA CYS A 275 -18.26 2.78 -4.62
C CYS A 275 -17.85 4.23 -4.93
N ILE A 276 -18.61 4.91 -5.78
CA ILE A 276 -18.33 6.30 -6.19
C ILE A 276 -18.42 7.23 -4.98
N LYS A 277 -19.50 7.16 -4.19
CA LYS A 277 -19.66 7.97 -2.97
C LYS A 277 -18.54 7.75 -1.96
N THR A 278 -18.11 6.50 -1.77
CA THR A 278 -17.01 6.19 -0.85
C THR A 278 -15.68 6.72 -1.38
N ALA A 279 -15.44 6.63 -2.69
CA ALA A 279 -14.25 7.20 -3.32
C ALA A 279 -14.19 8.72 -3.15
N GLN A 280 -15.30 9.44 -3.40
CA GLN A 280 -15.41 10.88 -3.14
C GLN A 280 -15.17 11.22 -1.67
N ALA A 281 -15.82 10.48 -0.75
CA ALA A 281 -15.61 10.67 0.68
C ALA A 281 -14.15 10.44 1.09
N THR A 282 -13.45 9.54 0.43
CA THR A 282 -12.02 9.30 0.68
C THR A 282 -11.16 10.48 0.23
N LEU A 283 -11.41 11.04 -0.96
CA LEU A 283 -10.70 12.23 -1.45
C LEU A 283 -10.97 13.46 -0.58
N GLN A 284 -12.22 13.66 -0.16
CA GLN A 284 -12.56 14.72 0.79
C GLN A 284 -11.83 14.52 2.13
N ARG A 285 -11.86 13.31 2.68
CA ARG A 285 -11.17 13.02 3.96
C ARG A 285 -9.65 13.15 3.84
N HIS A 286 -9.09 12.90 2.66
CA HIS A 286 -7.69 13.20 2.36
C HIS A 286 -7.41 14.70 2.52
N HIS A 287 -8.28 15.59 2.00
CA HIS A 287 -8.11 17.03 2.18
C HIS A 287 -8.22 17.47 3.64
N ASP A 288 -9.16 16.90 4.40
CA ASP A 288 -9.24 17.12 5.85
C ASP A 288 -7.90 16.73 6.52
N CYS A 289 -7.26 15.64 6.08
CA CYS A 289 -5.95 15.20 6.57
C CYS A 289 -4.84 16.18 6.20
N MET A 290 -4.85 16.72 4.98
CA MET A 290 -3.87 17.72 4.53
C MET A 290 -3.98 19.02 5.34
N GLU A 291 -5.19 19.40 5.76
CA GLU A 291 -5.39 20.54 6.67
C GLU A 291 -4.80 20.28 8.06
N VAL A 292 -4.90 19.05 8.58
CA VAL A 292 -4.25 18.67 9.85
C VAL A 292 -2.73 18.70 9.70
N ILE A 293 -2.20 18.17 8.60
CA ILE A 293 -0.75 18.11 8.33
C ILE A 293 -0.17 19.53 8.20
N SER A 294 -0.86 20.45 7.51
CA SER A 294 -0.39 21.83 7.32
C SER A 294 -0.33 22.62 8.62
N LYS A 295 -1.21 22.34 9.59
CA LYS A 295 -1.17 22.91 10.95
C LYS A 295 0.02 22.44 11.79
N THR A 296 0.76 21.43 11.32
CA THR A 296 1.90 20.81 12.02
C THR A 296 3.20 21.01 11.25
N ASP A 297 3.36 22.12 10.53
CA ASP A 297 4.54 22.43 9.69
C ASP A 297 4.90 21.29 8.70
N ASN A 298 3.89 20.53 8.27
CA ASN A 298 4.01 19.37 7.38
C ASN A 298 4.88 18.22 7.91
N ILE A 299 5.18 18.15 9.21
CA ILE A 299 6.07 17.11 9.79
C ILE A 299 5.55 15.69 9.54
N TYR A 300 4.23 15.51 9.43
CA TYR A 300 3.59 14.22 9.19
C TYR A 300 3.38 13.90 7.71
N PHE A 301 3.70 14.81 6.79
CA PHE A 301 3.48 14.59 5.35
C PHE A 301 4.23 13.35 4.83
N PRO A 302 5.52 13.13 5.12
CA PRO A 302 6.20 11.90 4.71
C PRO A 302 5.52 10.64 5.25
N LYS A 303 5.15 10.65 6.55
CA LYS A 303 4.49 9.53 7.21
C LYS A 303 3.13 9.22 6.56
N TYR A 304 2.36 10.25 6.21
CA TYR A 304 1.08 10.10 5.49
C TYR A 304 1.26 9.45 4.11
N ILE A 305 2.24 9.91 3.34
CA ILE A 305 2.54 9.34 2.02
C ILE A 305 2.88 7.85 2.14
N HIS A 306 3.79 7.46 3.03
CA HIS A 306 4.25 6.07 3.14
C HIS A 306 3.24 5.13 3.77
N TRP A 307 2.57 5.56 4.85
CA TRP A 307 1.72 4.72 5.69
C TRP A 307 0.22 4.81 5.38
N THR A 308 -0.21 5.77 4.55
CA THR A 308 -1.61 5.89 4.12
C THR A 308 -1.77 5.77 2.61
N LEU A 309 -1.07 6.59 1.81
CA LEU A 309 -1.30 6.62 0.36
C LEU A 309 -0.56 5.49 -0.39
N LEU A 310 0.69 5.19 -0.02
CA LEU A 310 1.46 4.09 -0.61
C LEU A 310 1.18 2.75 0.07
N PHE A 311 0.67 2.74 1.30
CA PHE A 311 0.63 1.54 2.13
C PHE A 311 -0.39 0.50 1.67
N ALA A 312 -1.50 0.95 1.09
CA ALA A 312 -2.50 0.11 0.42
C ALA A 312 -2.78 0.68 -0.98
N PRO A 313 -3.32 -0.12 -1.93
CA PRO A 313 -3.67 0.39 -3.25
C PRO A 313 -4.69 1.54 -3.14
N PHE A 314 -4.26 2.77 -3.46
CA PHE A 314 -5.12 3.97 -3.40
C PHE A 314 -6.08 4.04 -4.59
N SER A 315 -7.06 3.14 -4.57
CA SER A 315 -8.10 3.00 -5.60
C SER A 315 -9.11 4.16 -5.71
N PRO A 316 -9.37 5.02 -4.69
CA PRO A 316 -10.34 6.10 -4.81
C PRO A 316 -10.12 7.03 -5.99
N PHE A 317 -8.88 7.47 -6.22
CA PHE A 317 -8.54 8.34 -7.35
C PHE A 317 -8.90 7.68 -8.68
N ILE A 318 -8.54 6.41 -8.84
CA ILE A 318 -8.82 5.61 -10.03
C ILE A 318 -10.33 5.46 -10.26
N VAL A 319 -11.11 5.19 -9.21
CA VAL A 319 -12.58 5.05 -9.30
C VAL A 319 -13.20 6.35 -9.82
N ILE A 320 -12.79 7.50 -9.30
CA ILE A 320 -13.29 8.80 -9.76
C ILE A 320 -12.84 9.11 -11.19
N PHE A 321 -11.57 8.85 -11.52
CA PHE A 321 -11.05 8.98 -12.87
C PHE A 321 -11.88 8.18 -13.88
N CYS A 322 -12.10 6.90 -13.65
CA CYS A 322 -12.89 6.05 -14.54
C CYS A 322 -14.35 6.55 -14.65
N HIS A 323 -14.93 7.01 -13.53
CA HIS A 323 -16.28 7.56 -13.52
C HIS A 323 -16.39 8.84 -14.38
N VAL A 324 -15.37 9.70 -14.35
CA VAL A 324 -15.29 10.88 -15.23
C VAL A 324 -15.22 10.47 -16.70
N ILE A 325 -14.39 9.49 -17.04
CA ILE A 325 -14.28 8.99 -18.42
C ILE A 325 -15.61 8.42 -18.91
N GLU A 326 -16.31 7.65 -18.06
CA GLU A 326 -17.57 7.00 -18.39
C GLU A 326 -18.75 7.99 -18.52
N THR A 327 -18.86 8.94 -17.60
CA THR A 327 -20.04 9.83 -17.50
C THR A 327 -19.84 11.22 -18.10
N GLN A 328 -18.58 11.62 -18.31
CA GLN A 328 -18.19 12.98 -18.73
C GLN A 328 -18.63 14.08 -17.76
N ASP A 329 -18.95 13.72 -16.51
CA ASP A 329 -19.38 14.69 -15.50
C ASP A 329 -18.19 15.52 -15.00
N GLN A 330 -18.15 16.78 -15.42
CA GLN A 330 -17.11 17.75 -15.06
C GLN A 330 -17.04 18.04 -13.56
N SER A 331 -18.11 17.80 -12.79
CA SER A 331 -18.12 18.06 -11.34
C SER A 331 -17.12 17.19 -10.57
N TYR A 332 -16.68 16.07 -11.16
CA TYR A 332 -15.69 15.17 -10.57
C TYR A 332 -14.25 15.54 -10.92
N LEU A 333 -14.01 16.39 -11.94
CA LEU A 333 -12.66 16.82 -12.33
C LEU A 333 -11.97 17.63 -11.22
N SER A 334 -12.71 18.49 -10.51
CA SER A 334 -12.15 19.28 -9.41
C SER A 334 -11.57 18.38 -8.31
N HIS A 335 -12.26 17.29 -7.97
CA HIS A 335 -11.80 16.34 -6.95
C HIS A 335 -10.46 15.68 -7.33
N LEU A 336 -10.25 15.40 -8.62
CA LEU A 336 -8.99 14.84 -9.11
C LEU A 336 -7.88 15.91 -9.11
N HIS A 337 -8.20 17.12 -9.58
CA HIS A 337 -7.25 18.23 -9.60
C HIS A 337 -6.76 18.58 -8.20
N ASP A 338 -7.70 18.81 -7.27
CA ASP A 338 -7.41 19.22 -5.90
C ASP A 338 -6.51 18.18 -5.21
N PHE A 339 -6.77 16.88 -5.41
CA PHE A 339 -5.95 15.81 -4.86
C PHE A 339 -4.52 15.81 -5.42
N VAL A 340 -4.33 16.06 -6.72
CA VAL A 340 -2.99 16.13 -7.32
C VAL A 340 -2.23 17.33 -6.75
N GLU A 341 -2.88 18.49 -6.70
CA GLU A 341 -2.29 19.73 -6.15
C GLU A 341 -1.93 19.59 -4.67
N SER A 342 -2.74 18.89 -3.88
CA SER A 342 -2.48 18.72 -2.44
C SER A 342 -1.25 17.86 -2.15
N ILE A 343 -0.84 16.98 -3.07
CA ILE A 343 0.36 16.13 -2.91
C ILE A 343 1.53 16.54 -3.80
N GLN A 344 1.52 17.77 -4.35
CA GLN A 344 2.57 18.26 -5.26
C GLN A 344 4.00 18.18 -4.69
N SER A 345 4.15 18.19 -3.36
CA SER A 345 5.43 18.04 -2.66
C SER A 345 5.87 16.60 -2.47
N ALA A 346 5.07 15.59 -2.85
CA ALA A 346 5.43 14.18 -2.78
C ALA A 346 6.82 13.82 -3.37
N PRO A 347 7.32 14.47 -4.43
CA PRO A 347 8.67 14.22 -4.94
C PRO A 347 9.81 14.48 -3.94
N THR A 348 9.59 15.32 -2.91
CA THR A 348 10.60 15.56 -1.87
C THR A 348 10.65 14.45 -0.81
N VAL A 349 9.63 13.58 -0.78
CA VAL A 349 9.50 12.51 0.22
C VAL A 349 10.26 11.25 -0.20
N SER A 350 10.02 10.77 -1.42
CA SER A 350 10.71 9.61 -1.99
C SER A 350 10.47 9.50 -3.50
N GLU A 351 11.30 8.74 -4.19
CA GLU A 351 11.13 8.48 -5.62
C GLU A 351 9.79 7.80 -5.95
N ALA A 352 9.35 6.84 -5.14
CA ALA A 352 8.05 6.20 -5.32
C ALA A 352 6.87 7.18 -5.10
N ALA A 353 7.02 8.13 -4.18
CA ALA A 353 6.05 9.20 -3.98
C ALA A 353 6.01 10.15 -5.19
N ALA A 354 7.18 10.45 -5.78
CA ALA A 354 7.27 11.19 -7.03
C ALA A 354 6.54 10.48 -8.17
N ARG A 355 6.74 9.16 -8.32
CA ARG A 355 6.04 8.34 -9.32
C ARG A 355 4.53 8.32 -9.11
N MET A 356 4.07 8.19 -7.86
CA MET A 356 2.64 8.21 -7.54
C MET A 356 2.01 9.56 -7.93
N HIS A 357 2.62 10.68 -7.54
CA HIS A 357 2.13 12.00 -7.93
C HIS A 357 2.10 12.16 -9.46
N ARG A 358 3.17 11.77 -10.16
CA ARG A 358 3.22 11.80 -11.63
C ARG A 358 2.10 10.98 -12.26
N LEU A 359 1.84 9.76 -11.75
CA LEU A 359 0.76 8.91 -12.24
C LEU A 359 -0.60 9.60 -12.11
N PHE A 360 -0.92 10.13 -10.93
CA PHE A 360 -2.20 10.79 -10.71
C PHE A 360 -2.34 12.09 -11.52
N LEU A 361 -1.26 12.85 -11.68
CA LEU A 361 -1.23 14.03 -12.56
C LEU A 361 -1.52 13.66 -14.02
N VAL A 362 -0.90 12.59 -14.53
CA VAL A 362 -1.16 12.11 -15.90
C VAL A 362 -2.62 11.69 -16.05
N LEU A 363 -3.16 10.90 -15.12
CA LEU A 363 -4.56 10.47 -15.15
C LEU A 363 -5.54 11.65 -15.09
N TYR A 364 -5.28 12.64 -14.23
CA TYR A 364 -6.06 13.87 -14.19
C TYR A 364 -6.03 14.60 -15.54
N ASN A 365 -4.85 14.80 -16.13
CA ASN A 365 -4.72 15.46 -17.42
C ASN A 365 -5.46 14.70 -18.53
N VAL A 366 -5.41 13.36 -18.54
CA VAL A 366 -6.18 12.54 -19.49
C VAL A 366 -7.68 12.78 -19.32
N ALA A 367 -8.20 12.76 -18.09
CA ALA A 367 -9.61 13.02 -17.83
C ALA A 367 -10.04 14.45 -18.25
N LEU A 368 -9.21 15.45 -17.96
CA LEU A 368 -9.47 16.84 -18.33
C LEU A 368 -9.60 16.99 -19.86
N HIS A 369 -8.58 16.54 -20.60
CA HIS A 369 -8.58 16.65 -22.06
C HIS A 369 -9.69 15.81 -22.70
N PHE A 370 -9.98 14.63 -22.15
CA PHE A 370 -11.08 13.79 -22.64
C PHE A 370 -12.43 14.52 -22.58
N VAL A 371 -12.72 15.15 -21.45
CA VAL A 371 -13.97 15.88 -21.25
C VAL A 371 -14.01 17.16 -22.07
N GLU A 372 -12.92 17.92 -22.15
CA GLU A 372 -12.81 19.11 -23.00
C GLU A 372 -13.00 18.77 -24.49
N PHE A 373 -12.39 17.69 -24.95
CA PHE A 373 -12.48 17.22 -26.34
C PHE A 373 -13.91 16.80 -26.68
N ARG A 374 -14.58 16.03 -25.81
CA ARG A 374 -15.98 15.62 -25.99
C ARG A 374 -16.95 16.80 -25.93
N THR A 375 -16.69 17.80 -25.08
CA THR A 375 -17.53 19.01 -24.97
C THR A 375 -17.36 19.93 -26.18
N SER A 376 -16.19 19.91 -26.83
CA SER A 376 -15.85 20.78 -27.97
C SER A 376 -16.25 20.22 -29.34
N GLN A 377 -16.68 18.96 -29.44
CA GLN A 377 -17.01 18.35 -30.73
C GLN A 377 -18.45 18.60 -31.20
N GLN A 378 -18.57 19.02 -32.46
CA GLN A 378 -19.77 18.87 -33.30
C GLN A 378 -19.81 17.46 -33.92
N PRO A 379 -20.98 16.91 -34.30
CA PRO A 379 -21.08 15.54 -34.81
C PRO A 379 -20.34 15.40 -36.16
N GLY A 380 -19.19 14.73 -36.19
CA GLY A 380 -18.49 14.45 -37.46
C GLY A 380 -17.00 14.06 -37.43
N GLN A 381 -16.29 14.07 -36.29
CA GLN A 381 -14.86 13.72 -36.23
C GLN A 381 -14.62 12.34 -35.60
N THR A 382 -14.98 11.29 -36.34
CA THR A 382 -14.93 9.87 -35.94
C THR A 382 -13.52 9.22 -35.76
N PRO A 383 -12.43 9.61 -36.46
CA PRO A 383 -11.20 8.81 -36.44
C PRO A 383 -10.30 8.98 -35.21
N ALA A 384 -10.27 10.16 -34.57
CA ALA A 384 -9.47 10.37 -33.34
C ALA A 384 -10.07 9.65 -32.11
N PHE A 385 -11.38 9.38 -32.12
CA PHE A 385 -12.05 8.64 -31.06
C PHE A 385 -11.68 7.16 -31.02
N ALA A 386 -11.56 6.51 -32.17
CA ALA A 386 -11.22 5.09 -32.22
C ALA A 386 -9.82 4.81 -31.66
N GLU A 387 -8.88 5.75 -31.83
CA GLU A 387 -7.52 5.63 -31.31
C GLU A 387 -7.49 5.83 -29.78
N MET A 388 -8.21 6.85 -29.27
CA MET A 388 -8.35 7.10 -27.84
C MET A 388 -9.15 6.00 -27.11
N ASP A 389 -10.22 5.51 -27.71
CA ASP A 389 -10.98 4.36 -27.22
C ASP A 389 -10.12 3.09 -27.26
N GLY A 390 -9.17 2.98 -28.21
CA GLY A 390 -8.14 1.94 -28.25
C GLY A 390 -7.15 2.03 -27.08
N TYR A 391 -6.66 3.22 -26.74
CA TYR A 391 -5.82 3.43 -25.55
C TYR A 391 -6.59 3.18 -24.25
N LEU A 392 -7.86 3.61 -24.17
CA LEU A 392 -8.73 3.32 -23.03
C LEU A 392 -9.02 1.82 -22.92
N ALA A 393 -9.24 1.12 -24.04
CA ALA A 393 -9.40 -0.34 -24.07
C ALA A 393 -8.12 -1.07 -23.63
N ALA A 394 -6.94 -0.61 -24.08
CA ALA A 394 -5.65 -1.13 -23.66
C ALA A 394 -5.38 -0.89 -22.15
N LEU A 395 -5.97 0.15 -21.58
CA LEU A 395 -5.99 0.41 -20.14
C LEU A 395 -7.11 -0.35 -19.40
N GLY A 396 -8.06 -0.97 -20.10
CA GLY A 396 -9.21 -1.67 -19.50
C GLY A 396 -10.40 -0.77 -19.12
N LEU A 397 -10.59 0.36 -19.81
CA LEU A 397 -11.53 1.45 -19.50
C LEU A 397 -12.64 1.67 -20.55
N ALA A 398 -12.73 0.83 -21.59
CA ALA A 398 -13.68 1.06 -22.67
C ALA A 398 -15.14 0.88 -22.19
N ALA A 399 -15.99 1.85 -22.48
CA ALA A 399 -17.43 1.75 -22.27
C ALA A 399 -18.06 0.78 -23.29
N PRO A 400 -19.15 0.07 -22.95
CA PRO A 400 -19.84 -0.79 -23.90
C PRO A 400 -20.54 0.08 -24.94
N VAL A 401 -19.98 0.12 -26.16
CA VAL A 401 -20.66 0.73 -27.31
C VAL A 401 -21.80 -0.21 -27.70
N SER A 402 -23.03 0.22 -27.41
CA SER A 402 -24.22 -0.38 -28.00
C SER A 402 -24.31 0.10 -29.45
N ASP A 403 -23.95 -0.75 -30.41
CA ASP A 403 -24.72 -0.88 -31.66
C ASP A 403 -24.21 -2.01 -32.56
N ASP A 404 -25.18 -2.78 -33.06
CA ASP A 404 -25.08 -3.81 -34.08
C ASP A 404 -24.46 -3.26 -35.38
N VAL A 405 -23.18 -3.55 -35.67
CA VAL A 405 -22.67 -3.62 -37.05
C VAL A 405 -21.57 -4.67 -37.16
N HIS A 406 -21.73 -5.58 -38.13
CA HIS A 406 -20.88 -6.72 -38.45
C HIS A 406 -19.35 -6.51 -38.33
N GLN A 407 -18.69 -7.37 -37.54
CA GLN A 407 -17.26 -7.63 -37.64
C GLN A 407 -16.94 -8.45 -38.91
N PRO A 408 -15.99 -8.02 -39.77
CA PRO A 408 -15.39 -8.93 -40.73
C PRO A 408 -14.24 -9.70 -40.04
N VAL A 409 -14.36 -11.02 -40.04
CA VAL A 409 -13.31 -11.97 -39.66
C VAL A 409 -12.12 -11.79 -40.61
N LEU A 410 -10.94 -11.43 -40.10
CA LEU A 410 -9.69 -11.51 -40.86
C LEU A 410 -9.02 -12.86 -40.57
N GLN A 411 -8.90 -13.68 -41.62
CA GLN A 411 -8.30 -15.01 -41.61
C GLN A 411 -6.80 -14.98 -41.30
N SER A 412 -6.36 -15.92 -40.46
CA SER A 412 -4.96 -16.24 -40.25
C SER A 412 -4.36 -16.92 -41.48
N LEU A 413 -3.23 -16.39 -41.96
CA LEU A 413 -2.39 -17.04 -42.97
C LEU A 413 -1.17 -17.63 -42.27
N ASN A 414 -1.24 -18.93 -42.02
CA ASN A 414 -0.07 -19.77 -41.84
C ASN A 414 0.69 -19.86 -43.17
N THR A 415 2.00 -19.66 -43.12
CA THR A 415 2.92 -20.33 -44.06
C THR A 415 4.19 -20.71 -43.32
N ASP A 416 4.40 -22.02 -43.31
CA ASP A 416 5.56 -22.76 -42.82
C ASP A 416 6.55 -22.96 -43.98
N SER A 417 7.85 -22.90 -43.70
CA SER A 417 8.89 -23.57 -44.50
C SER A 417 10.22 -23.60 -43.73
N GLY A 418 10.60 -24.77 -43.24
CA GLY A 418 11.93 -25.04 -42.69
C GLY A 418 13.00 -25.31 -43.74
N HIS A 419 14.27 -25.10 -43.35
CA HIS A 419 15.39 -25.98 -43.68
C HIS A 419 16.61 -25.71 -42.78
N ASP A 420 17.20 -26.81 -42.30
CA ASP A 420 18.43 -27.01 -41.51
C ASP A 420 19.69 -26.27 -41.99
N PHE A 421 20.58 -25.88 -41.05
CA PHE A 421 21.97 -26.39 -40.95
C PHE A 421 22.66 -25.95 -39.65
N MET A 422 23.41 -26.87 -39.03
CA MET A 422 24.13 -26.69 -37.76
C MET A 422 25.43 -25.88 -37.87
N ALA A 423 25.71 -25.03 -36.88
CA ALA A 423 27.07 -24.73 -36.39
C ALA A 423 27.01 -24.20 -34.93
N HIS A 424 27.86 -24.77 -34.08
CA HIS A 424 28.08 -24.40 -32.68
C HIS A 424 28.55 -22.96 -32.50
N ASP A 425 27.94 -22.21 -31.57
CA ASP A 425 28.69 -21.36 -30.65
C ASP A 425 27.94 -21.12 -29.33
N TYR A 426 28.70 -21.03 -28.24
CA TYR A 426 28.21 -20.89 -26.87
C TYR A 426 27.71 -19.46 -26.62
N HIS A 427 26.40 -19.25 -26.45
CA HIS A 427 25.86 -18.03 -25.84
C HIS A 427 24.70 -18.31 -24.88
N GLN A 428 24.56 -17.38 -23.95
CA GLN A 428 23.79 -17.41 -22.72
C GLN A 428 22.38 -17.98 -22.85
N ARG A 429 22.03 -18.81 -21.86
CA ARG A 429 20.69 -19.30 -21.58
C ARG A 429 19.81 -18.12 -21.16
N GLU A 430 19.10 -17.52 -22.10
CA GLU A 430 17.93 -16.68 -21.82
C GLU A 430 16.82 -17.59 -21.26
N GLU A 431 16.30 -17.25 -20.09
CA GLU A 431 15.09 -17.85 -19.55
C GLU A 431 13.85 -17.30 -20.29
N PRO A 432 12.77 -18.10 -20.43
CA PRO A 432 11.71 -17.80 -21.38
C PRO A 432 10.84 -16.66 -20.89
N THR A 433 10.77 -15.59 -21.67
CA THR A 433 9.68 -14.61 -21.61
C THR A 433 8.38 -15.33 -21.95
N MET A 434 7.49 -15.45 -20.97
CA MET A 434 6.12 -15.90 -21.19
C MET A 434 5.42 -14.88 -22.08
N GLU A 435 5.17 -15.24 -23.34
CA GLU A 435 4.17 -14.62 -24.19
C GLU A 435 2.81 -14.68 -23.50
N ILE A 436 2.28 -13.52 -23.11
CA ILE A 436 0.89 -13.39 -22.66
C ILE A 436 0.05 -13.23 -23.92
N GLY A 437 -0.58 -14.34 -24.32
CA GLY A 437 -1.58 -14.36 -25.38
C GLY A 437 -2.86 -13.62 -24.98
N ASN A 438 -3.51 -13.05 -25.99
CA ASN A 438 -4.82 -12.41 -25.93
C ASN A 438 -5.91 -13.36 -25.39
N GLU A 439 -6.44 -13.09 -24.20
CA GLU A 439 -7.77 -13.54 -23.78
C GLU A 439 -8.47 -12.46 -22.91
N ALA A 440 -9.48 -11.85 -23.54
CA ALA A 440 -10.59 -11.00 -23.10
C ALA A 440 -10.69 -10.47 -21.65
N GLU A 441 -10.64 -9.14 -21.55
CA GLU A 441 -11.62 -8.22 -20.93
C GLU A 441 -11.95 -8.36 -19.42
N LEU A 442 -11.74 -7.25 -18.68
CA LEU A 442 -11.87 -7.02 -17.22
C LEU A 442 -10.79 -7.62 -16.30
N ASP A 443 -10.21 -8.78 -16.61
CA ASP A 443 -9.07 -9.32 -15.82
C ASP A 443 -7.78 -8.50 -16.00
N GLY A 444 -7.67 -7.77 -17.12
CA GLY A 444 -6.61 -6.81 -17.40
C GLY A 444 -6.51 -5.65 -16.41
N TRP A 445 -7.57 -5.33 -15.67
CA TRP A 445 -7.52 -4.24 -14.70
C TRP A 445 -6.84 -4.65 -13.38
N PHE A 446 -7.02 -5.90 -12.95
CA PHE A 446 -6.31 -6.41 -11.76
C PHE A 446 -4.82 -6.54 -12.03
N SER A 447 -4.45 -6.98 -13.25
CA SER A 447 -3.07 -6.88 -13.72
C SER A 447 -2.65 -5.42 -13.89
N SER A 448 -3.54 -4.48 -14.22
CA SER A 448 -3.25 -3.05 -14.24
C SER A 448 -3.00 -2.47 -12.84
N ASN A 449 -3.67 -2.89 -11.76
CA ASN A 449 -3.29 -2.49 -10.39
C ASN A 449 -1.93 -3.12 -9.99
N ARG A 450 -1.68 -4.37 -10.36
CA ARG A 450 -0.37 -5.02 -10.15
C ARG A 450 0.74 -4.40 -11.00
N ALA A 451 0.43 -3.96 -12.21
CA ALA A 451 1.32 -3.29 -13.16
C ALA A 451 1.52 -1.83 -12.79
N ILE A 452 0.51 -1.11 -12.33
CA ILE A 452 0.62 0.23 -11.74
C ILE A 452 1.48 0.15 -10.49
N MET A 453 1.25 -0.82 -9.61
CA MET A 453 2.12 -1.04 -8.45
C MET A 453 3.53 -1.51 -8.85
N GLY A 454 3.68 -2.25 -9.95
CA GLY A 454 4.96 -2.64 -10.55
C GLY A 454 5.71 -1.46 -11.16
N LEU A 455 5.01 -0.54 -11.85
CA LEU A 455 5.54 0.72 -12.39
C LEU A 455 5.99 1.67 -11.26
N LEU A 456 5.37 1.57 -10.07
CA LEU A 456 5.87 2.25 -8.88
C LEU A 456 7.13 1.59 -8.28
N GLN A 457 7.47 0.36 -8.69
CA GLN A 457 8.57 -0.46 -8.16
C GLN A 457 9.77 -0.56 -9.10
N ASP A 458 9.57 -0.55 -10.42
CA ASP A 458 10.65 -0.69 -11.41
C ASP A 458 11.51 0.57 -11.48
N SER A 459 12.82 0.39 -11.21
CA SER A 459 13.88 1.39 -11.36
C SER A 459 14.40 1.52 -12.79
N ASP A 460 13.94 0.68 -13.72
CA ASP A 460 14.58 0.47 -15.03
C ASP A 460 13.81 1.10 -16.21
N LEU A 461 13.35 2.33 -16.02
CA LEU A 461 12.92 3.19 -17.14
C LEU A 461 13.75 4.48 -17.17
N ASN A 462 15.07 4.34 -17.17
CA ASN A 462 15.96 5.36 -17.71
C ASN A 462 15.94 5.27 -19.24
N ILE A 463 14.96 5.92 -19.85
CA ILE A 463 15.05 6.28 -21.26
C ILE A 463 15.76 7.64 -21.32
N LEU A 464 17.03 7.55 -21.74
CA LEU A 464 17.94 8.61 -22.20
C LEU A 464 18.68 9.44 -21.13
N ASP A 465 19.86 8.96 -20.75
CA ASP A 465 21.03 9.83 -20.51
C ASP A 465 22.17 9.28 -21.37
N GLU A 466 22.32 9.84 -22.58
CA GLU A 466 23.60 9.79 -23.29
C GLU A 466 24.53 10.85 -22.67
N ASP A 467 25.82 10.54 -22.71
CA ASP A 467 26.97 11.38 -22.39
C ASP A 467 27.40 11.54 -20.94
N TRP A 468 28.27 10.62 -20.49
CA TRP A 468 29.52 11.02 -19.82
C TRP A 468 30.72 10.21 -20.34
N ARG A 469 31.60 10.91 -21.08
CA ARG A 469 33.00 10.53 -21.31
C ARG A 469 33.90 11.35 -20.37
N CYS A 470 34.96 10.67 -19.91
CA CYS A 470 36.14 11.12 -19.16
C CYS A 470 35.97 11.27 -17.64
#